data_AF-A0A965R705-F1
#
_entry.id   AF-A0A965R705-F1
#
_cell.length_a   1.000
_cell.length_b   1.000
_cell.length_c   1.000
_cell.angle_alpha   90.00
_cell.angle_beta   90.00
_cell.angle_gamma   90.00
#
_symmetry.space_group_name_H-M   'P 1'
#
loop_
_entity.id
_entity.type
_entity.pdbx_description
1 polymer ?
#
loop_
_entity_poly.entity_id
_entity_poly.type
_entity_poly.pdbx_seq_one_letter_code
_entity_poly.pdbx_strand_id
1 'polypeptide(L)'
;MITKRLHDDLVLEFKENKRMIYEQLELLDPLGVALLKPSASKTAPKFVLIIIEILMYVLALGFFALPFLFEYIYFFDFIEKLYSRTRSIGLNPGVIRYAYWGTISLVVLFGMLFLIIARLVHAIRLKNNTLVLAKQTVKTLVASQLKRKASMDATDQRHFSELPNDHLYFEDEKNASTHA
;
A
#
# COMPACT_ATOMS: atom_id res chain seq x y z
N MET A 1 43.24 -5.96 -40.08
CA MET A 1 43.56 -5.33 -38.78
C MET A 1 42.38 -4.57 -38.17
N ILE A 2 41.51 -3.93 -38.95
CA ILE A 2 40.32 -3.20 -38.46
C ILE A 2 39.29 -4.14 -37.80
N THR A 3 39.12 -5.36 -38.32
CA THR A 3 38.18 -6.36 -37.82
C THR A 3 38.52 -6.92 -36.43
N LYS A 4 39.81 -7.00 -36.06
CA LYS A 4 40.20 -7.44 -34.70
C LYS A 4 39.84 -6.40 -33.64
N ARG A 5 40.10 -5.11 -33.91
CA ARG A 5 39.74 -4.01 -33.00
C ARG A 5 38.23 -3.88 -32.80
N LEU A 6 37.46 -4.02 -33.88
CA LEU A 6 36.00 -3.95 -33.79
C LEU A 6 35.40 -5.14 -33.02
N HIS A 7 35.99 -6.33 -33.16
CA HIS A 7 35.58 -7.51 -32.40
C HIS A 7 35.92 -7.35 -30.91
N ASP A 8 37.12 -6.88 -30.59
CA ASP A 8 37.55 -6.64 -29.20
C ASP A 8 36.72 -5.54 -28.53
N ASP A 9 36.39 -4.45 -29.25
CA ASP A 9 35.49 -3.39 -28.76
C ASP A 9 34.07 -3.93 -28.50
N LEU A 10 33.53 -4.77 -29.40
CA LEU A 10 32.21 -5.40 -29.20
C LEU A 10 32.20 -6.32 -27.97
N VAL A 11 33.26 -7.09 -27.77
CA VAL A 11 33.41 -7.99 -26.61
C VAL A 11 33.50 -7.18 -25.31
N LEU A 12 34.23 -6.06 -25.35
CA LEU A 12 34.37 -5.17 -24.20
C LEU A 12 33.05 -4.49 -23.85
N GLU A 13 32.33 -3.95 -24.84
CA GLU A 13 31.01 -3.35 -24.68
C GLU A 13 29.96 -4.37 -24.21
N PHE A 14 30.05 -5.62 -24.67
CA PHE A 14 29.18 -6.71 -24.20
C PHE A 14 29.45 -7.08 -22.74
N LYS A 15 30.73 -7.17 -22.35
CA LYS A 15 31.15 -7.41 -20.96
C LYS A 15 30.71 -6.28 -20.03
N GLU A 16 30.83 -5.04 -20.47
CA GLU A 16 30.44 -3.86 -19.70
C GLU A 16 28.91 -3.80 -19.49
N ASN A 17 28.14 -4.12 -20.53
CA ASN A 17 26.68 -4.28 -20.43
C ASN A 17 26.26 -5.43 -19.51
N LYS A 18 26.97 -6.56 -19.54
CA LYS A 18 26.74 -7.70 -18.63
C LYS A 18 26.95 -7.26 -17.18
N ARG A 19 28.05 -6.57 -16.90
CA ARG A 19 28.36 -6.05 -15.57
C ARG A 19 27.30 -5.06 -15.07
N MET A 20 26.88 -4.12 -15.93
CA MET A 20 25.83 -3.15 -15.60
C MET A 20 24.50 -3.84 -15.22
N ILE A 21 24.11 -4.91 -15.91
CA ILE A 21 22.88 -5.65 -15.60
C ILE A 21 22.99 -6.41 -14.28
N TYR A 22 24.14 -6.98 -13.97
CA TYR A 22 24.38 -7.65 -12.69
C TYR A 22 24.36 -6.67 -11.51
N GLU A 23 25.00 -5.50 -11.65
CA GLU A 23 24.95 -4.44 -10.63
C GLU A 23 23.52 -3.92 -10.43
N GLN A 24 22.75 -3.75 -11.52
CA GLN A 24 21.33 -3.40 -11.42
C GLN A 24 20.50 -4.49 -10.73
N LEU A 25 20.79 -5.76 -10.99
CA LEU A 25 20.10 -6.89 -10.37
C LEU A 25 20.41 -6.98 -8.87
N GLU A 26 21.67 -6.75 -8.48
CA GLU A 26 22.12 -6.75 -7.09
C GLU A 26 21.50 -5.61 -6.27
N LEU A 27 21.30 -4.43 -6.88
CA LEU A 27 20.54 -3.33 -6.30
C LEU A 27 19.04 -3.64 -6.17
N LEU A 28 18.50 -4.42 -7.11
CA LEU A 28 17.09 -4.82 -7.13
C LEU A 28 16.78 -5.97 -6.18
N ASP A 29 17.76 -6.79 -5.82
CA ASP A 29 17.61 -7.94 -4.94
C ASP A 29 17.15 -7.55 -3.51
N PRO A 30 17.76 -6.58 -2.80
CA PRO A 30 17.26 -6.13 -1.50
C PRO A 30 15.89 -5.45 -1.63
N LEU A 31 15.57 -4.83 -2.77
CA LEU A 31 14.24 -4.28 -3.06
C LEU A 31 13.19 -5.40 -3.26
N GLY A 32 13.57 -6.45 -3.99
CA GLY A 32 12.78 -7.66 -4.20
C GLY A 32 12.53 -8.38 -2.88
N VAL A 33 13.57 -8.58 -2.06
CA VAL A 33 13.49 -9.18 -0.73
C VAL A 33 12.70 -8.30 0.24
N ALA A 34 12.87 -6.98 0.24
CA ALA A 34 12.11 -6.06 1.10
C ALA A 34 10.61 -6.00 0.73
N LEU A 35 10.27 -6.15 -0.56
CA LEU A 35 8.88 -6.24 -1.04
C LEU A 35 8.27 -7.64 -0.95
N LEU A 36 9.10 -8.69 -0.92
CA LEU A 36 8.70 -10.08 -0.67
C LEU A 36 8.54 -10.36 0.83
N LYS A 37 9.27 -9.66 1.70
CA LYS A 37 9.06 -9.73 3.14
C LYS A 37 7.61 -9.33 3.40
N PRO A 38 6.82 -10.15 4.11
CA PRO A 38 5.40 -9.91 4.35
C PRO A 38 5.23 -8.79 5.41
N SER A 39 5.80 -7.61 5.16
CA SER A 39 5.75 -6.46 6.07
C SER A 39 4.45 -5.67 5.97
N ALA A 40 3.49 -6.11 5.16
CA ALA A 40 2.17 -5.50 5.09
C ALA A 40 1.13 -6.57 5.41
N SER A 41 0.76 -6.59 6.69
CA SER A 41 -0.42 -7.24 7.24
C SER A 41 -1.50 -7.43 6.19
N LYS A 42 -1.91 -8.69 5.98
CA LYS A 42 -3.09 -9.15 5.22
C LYS A 42 -3.88 -7.97 4.64
N THR A 43 -3.44 -7.48 3.48
CA THR A 43 -3.97 -6.24 2.92
C THR A 43 -5.43 -6.52 2.60
N ALA A 44 -6.34 -5.85 3.31
CA ALA A 44 -7.76 -6.04 3.11
C ALA A 44 -8.07 -5.82 1.61
N PRO A 45 -8.89 -6.69 0.99
CA PRO A 45 -9.17 -6.58 -0.42
C PRO A 45 -9.71 -5.18 -0.71
N LYS A 46 -9.17 -4.53 -1.75
CA LYS A 46 -9.49 -3.13 -2.12
C LYS A 46 -11.00 -2.88 -2.16
N PHE A 47 -11.76 -3.86 -2.63
CA PHE A 47 -13.22 -3.85 -2.69
C PHE A 47 -13.88 -3.72 -1.31
N VAL A 48 -13.40 -4.44 -0.30
CA VAL A 48 -13.93 -4.39 1.07
C VAL A 48 -13.66 -3.03 1.70
N LEU A 49 -12.48 -2.46 1.50
CA LEU A 49 -12.16 -1.11 1.99
C LEU A 49 -13.05 -0.04 1.37
N ILE A 50 -13.36 -0.15 0.07
CA ILE A 50 -14.27 0.77 -0.62
C ILE A 50 -15.69 0.67 -0.06
N ILE A 51 -16.20 -0.56 0.12
CA ILE A 51 -17.54 -0.77 0.69
C ILE A 51 -17.63 -0.18 2.09
N ILE A 52 -16.63 -0.46 2.95
CA ILE A 52 -16.60 0.06 4.32
C ILE A 52 -16.56 1.59 4.31
N GLU A 53 -15.72 2.21 3.46
CA GLU A 53 -15.65 3.67 3.33
C GLU A 53 -17.02 4.28 2.98
N ILE A 54 -17.70 3.73 1.96
CA ILE A 54 -19.03 4.19 1.54
C ILE A 54 -20.04 4.00 2.67
N LEU A 55 -20.04 2.82 3.30
CA LEU A 55 -20.95 2.50 4.40
C LEU A 55 -20.77 3.45 5.58
N MET A 56 -19.54 3.80 5.94
CA MET A 56 -19.26 4.77 7.01
C MET A 56 -19.74 6.18 6.64
N TYR A 57 -19.61 6.60 5.39
CA TYR A 57 -20.16 7.89 4.93
C TYR A 57 -21.69 7.92 4.96
N VAL A 58 -22.34 6.83 4.52
CA VAL A 58 -23.81 6.71 4.58
C VAL A 58 -24.30 6.74 6.03
N LEU A 59 -23.62 6.01 6.94
CA LEU A 59 -23.93 6.06 8.37
C LEU A 59 -23.75 7.47 8.93
N ALA A 60 -22.64 8.14 8.64
CA ALA A 60 -22.41 9.50 9.10
C ALA A 60 -23.53 10.44 8.63
N LEU A 61 -23.90 10.38 7.34
CA LEU A 61 -24.99 11.17 6.78
C LEU A 61 -26.33 10.84 7.47
N GLY A 62 -26.59 9.57 7.76
CA GLY A 62 -27.75 9.13 8.53
C GLY A 62 -27.80 9.77 9.91
N PHE A 63 -26.70 9.72 10.66
CA PHE A 63 -26.60 10.36 11.98
C PHE A 63 -26.78 11.88 11.93
N PHE A 64 -26.33 12.55 10.87
CA PHE A 64 -26.60 13.98 10.67
C PHE A 64 -28.03 14.29 10.23
N ALA A 65 -28.71 13.35 9.55
CA ALA A 65 -30.10 13.48 9.12
C ALA A 65 -31.11 13.16 10.24
N LEU A 66 -30.73 12.33 11.23
CA LEU A 66 -31.59 11.96 12.35
C LEU A 66 -32.12 13.20 13.13
N PRO A 67 -31.29 14.23 13.42
CA PRO A 67 -31.77 15.50 13.98
C PRO A 67 -32.61 16.37 13.05
N PHE A 68 -32.95 15.96 11.83
CA PHE A 68 -33.91 16.67 10.99
C PHE A 68 -35.21 15.89 10.86
N LEU A 69 -35.16 14.57 11.09
CA LEU A 69 -36.32 13.69 11.17
C LEU A 69 -36.99 13.67 12.56
N PHE A 70 -36.68 14.63 13.44
CA PHE A 70 -37.20 14.70 14.82
C PHE A 70 -38.72 14.49 14.90
N GLU A 71 -39.46 15.04 13.94
CA GLU A 71 -40.93 15.02 13.92
C GLU A 71 -41.51 13.63 13.61
N TYR A 72 -40.71 12.71 13.06
CA TYR A 72 -41.16 11.38 12.60
C TYR A 72 -40.60 10.22 13.44
N ILE A 73 -39.64 10.47 14.33
CA ILE A 73 -38.98 9.42 15.11
C ILE A 73 -39.56 9.38 16.54
N TYR A 74 -40.25 8.28 16.86
CA TYR A 74 -40.93 8.01 18.15
C TYR A 74 -40.11 8.35 19.41
N PHE A 75 -38.78 8.19 19.37
CA PHE A 75 -37.93 8.47 20.52
C PHE A 75 -37.91 9.95 20.91
N PHE A 76 -38.00 10.86 19.95
CA PHE A 76 -37.97 12.30 20.22
C PHE A 76 -39.34 12.84 20.62
N ASP A 77 -40.41 12.35 20.00
CA ASP A 77 -41.79 12.58 20.44
C ASP A 77 -42.00 12.09 21.89
N PHE A 78 -41.39 10.96 22.27
CA PHE A 78 -41.39 10.51 23.67
C PHE A 78 -40.71 11.50 24.62
N ILE A 79 -39.54 12.05 24.27
CA ILE A 79 -38.84 13.05 25.10
C ILE A 79 -39.67 14.34 25.23
N GLU A 80 -40.32 14.78 24.15
CA GLU A 80 -41.20 15.96 24.14
C GLU A 80 -42.47 15.74 24.98
N LYS A 81 -43.09 14.57 24.87
CA LYS A 81 -44.21 14.14 25.73
C LYS A 81 -43.78 14.01 27.18
N LEU A 82 -42.55 13.57 27.44
CA LEU A 82 -41.99 13.57 28.79
C LEU A 82 -41.84 15.01 29.30
N TYR A 83 -41.26 15.91 28.51
CA TYR A 83 -41.08 17.32 28.87
C TYR A 83 -42.41 17.99 29.26
N SER A 84 -43.44 17.79 28.44
CA SER A 84 -44.77 18.36 28.70
C SER A 84 -45.43 17.77 29.96
N ARG A 85 -45.32 16.45 30.21
CA ARG A 85 -45.80 15.82 31.45
C ARG A 85 -45.02 16.21 32.69
N THR A 86 -43.75 16.49 32.55
CA THR A 86 -42.85 16.79 33.68
C THR A 86 -43.25 18.06 34.40
N ARG A 87 -43.81 19.03 33.65
CA ARG A 87 -44.40 20.26 34.21
C ARG A 87 -45.57 19.98 35.17
N SER A 88 -46.25 18.84 35.01
CA SER A 88 -47.36 18.41 35.88
C SER A 88 -46.91 17.60 37.10
N ILE A 89 -45.68 17.08 37.09
CA ILE A 89 -45.14 16.17 38.13
C ILE A 89 -44.17 16.91 39.09
N GLY A 90 -43.90 18.20 38.85
CA GLY A 90 -43.03 19.02 39.72
C GLY A 90 -41.52 18.79 39.52
N LEU A 91 -41.14 18.05 38.48
CA LEU A 91 -39.74 17.86 38.08
C LEU A 91 -39.20 19.12 37.39
N ASN A 92 -37.93 19.46 37.64
CA ASN A 92 -37.32 20.67 37.11
C ASN A 92 -37.22 20.61 35.56
N PRO A 93 -37.89 21.53 34.82
CA PRO A 93 -37.88 21.57 33.35
C PRO A 93 -36.47 21.68 32.76
N GLY A 94 -35.52 22.26 33.51
CA GLY A 94 -34.13 22.38 33.10
C GLY A 94 -33.47 21.03 32.86
N VAL A 95 -33.73 20.04 33.71
CA VAL A 95 -33.09 18.70 33.62
C VAL A 95 -33.46 18.01 32.31
N ILE A 96 -34.71 18.10 31.88
CA ILE A 96 -35.16 17.50 30.63
C ILE A 96 -34.65 18.26 29.42
N ARG A 97 -34.56 19.60 29.51
CA ARG A 97 -33.93 20.40 28.46
C ARG A 97 -32.45 20.00 28.27
N TYR A 98 -31.71 19.79 29.35
CA TYR A 98 -30.32 19.30 29.26
C TYR A 98 -30.25 17.88 28.70
N ALA A 99 -31.16 16.98 29.10
CA ALA A 99 -31.22 15.62 28.56
C ALA A 99 -31.54 15.60 27.05
N TYR A 100 -32.44 16.48 26.60
CA TYR A 100 -32.76 16.66 25.18
C TYR A 100 -31.53 17.12 24.38
N TRP A 101 -30.92 18.25 24.75
CA TRP A 101 -29.73 18.76 24.07
C TRP A 101 -28.54 17.81 24.16
N GLY A 102 -28.41 17.09 25.28
CA GLY A 102 -27.41 16.04 25.45
C GLY A 102 -27.59 14.89 24.47
N THR A 103 -28.83 14.44 24.25
CA THR A 103 -29.13 13.39 23.27
C THR A 103 -28.80 13.82 21.85
N ILE A 104 -29.17 15.04 21.46
CA ILE A 104 -28.81 15.60 20.14
C ILE A 104 -27.29 15.66 19.97
N SER A 105 -26.59 16.17 20.99
CA SER A 105 -25.13 16.30 20.96
C SER A 105 -24.46 14.93 20.82
N LEU A 106 -24.99 13.90 21.48
CA LEU A 106 -24.51 12.52 21.38
C LEU A 106 -24.66 11.98 19.95
N VAL A 107 -25.83 12.18 19.33
CA VAL A 107 -26.10 11.74 17.95
C VAL A 107 -25.14 12.40 16.96
N VAL A 108 -24.94 13.72 17.09
CA VAL A 108 -23.98 14.48 16.25
C VAL A 108 -22.55 13.99 16.47
N LEU A 109 -22.17 13.71 17.72
CA LEU A 109 -20.85 13.19 18.07
C LEU A 109 -20.59 11.82 17.43
N PHE A 110 -21.59 10.92 17.42
CA PHE A 110 -21.49 9.66 16.70
C PHE A 110 -21.34 9.86 15.19
N GLY A 111 -22.10 10.78 14.58
CA GLY A 111 -21.94 11.14 13.17
C GLY A 111 -20.52 11.63 12.84
N MET A 112 -19.95 12.48 13.71
CA MET A 112 -18.57 12.96 13.58
C MET A 112 -17.55 11.82 13.69
N LEU A 113 -17.77 10.87 14.61
CA LEU A 113 -16.90 9.71 14.79
C LEU A 113 -16.88 8.81 13.55
N PHE A 114 -18.03 8.58 12.92
CA PHE A 114 -18.11 7.85 11.64
C PHE A 114 -17.38 8.56 10.50
N LEU A 115 -17.43 9.90 10.44
CA LEU A 115 -16.63 10.66 9.46
C LEU A 115 -15.13 10.47 9.66
N ILE A 116 -14.66 10.49 10.91
CA ILE A 116 -13.24 10.26 11.23
C ILE A 116 -12.83 8.86 10.78
N ILE A 117 -13.64 7.84 11.08
CA ILE A 117 -13.37 6.46 10.64
C ILE A 117 -13.33 6.38 9.12
N ALA A 118 -14.28 7.00 8.41
CA ALA A 118 -14.28 7.02 6.95
C ALA A 118 -12.99 7.64 6.37
N ARG A 119 -12.52 8.75 6.96
CA ARG A 119 -11.24 9.38 6.59
C ARG A 119 -10.03 8.48 6.84
N LEU A 120 -10.03 7.74 7.94
CA LEU A 120 -8.96 6.77 8.24
C LEU A 120 -8.96 5.60 7.24
N VAL A 121 -10.13 5.06 6.89
CA VAL A 121 -10.26 4.00 5.88
C VAL A 121 -9.75 4.49 4.52
N HIS A 122 -10.09 5.72 4.14
CA HIS A 122 -9.58 6.35 2.91
C HIS A 122 -8.04 6.42 2.89
N ALA A 123 -7.43 6.85 4.00
CA ALA A 123 -5.97 6.92 4.13
C ALA A 123 -5.32 5.53 4.03
N ILE A 124 -5.92 4.51 4.64
CA ILE A 124 -5.46 3.11 4.54
C ILE A 124 -5.55 2.62 3.10
N ARG A 125 -6.65 2.92 2.40
CA ARG A 125 -6.85 2.56 0.99
C ARG A 125 -5.79 3.17 0.08
N LEU A 126 -5.44 4.44 0.29
CA LEU A 126 -4.41 5.11 -0.51
C LEU A 126 -3.04 4.44 -0.32
N LYS A 127 -2.66 4.17 0.93
CA LYS A 127 -1.40 3.48 1.28
C LYS A 127 -1.36 2.05 0.72
N ASN A 128 -2.48 1.34 0.73
CA ASN A 128 -2.57 -0.01 0.16
C ASN A 128 -2.39 0.03 -1.37
N ASN A 129 -3.01 0.99 -2.06
CA ASN A 129 -2.91 1.12 -3.50
C ASN A 129 -1.48 1.45 -3.97
N THR A 130 -0.77 2.35 -3.27
CA THR A 130 0.62 2.68 -3.59
C THR A 130 1.55 1.49 -3.36
N LEU A 131 1.35 0.72 -2.28
CA LEU A 131 2.14 -0.47 -2.00
C LEU A 131 1.93 -1.57 -3.06
N VAL A 132 0.68 -1.81 -3.47
CA VAL A 132 0.37 -2.80 -4.52
C VAL A 132 1.00 -2.40 -5.85
N LEU A 133 0.93 -1.11 -6.22
CA LEU A 133 1.55 -0.60 -7.44
C LEU A 133 3.08 -0.74 -7.38
N ALA A 134 3.71 -0.35 -6.27
CA ALA A 134 5.16 -0.50 -6.10
C ALA A 134 5.60 -1.97 -6.25
N LYS A 135 4.85 -2.91 -5.65
CA LYS A 135 5.12 -4.34 -5.79
C LYS A 135 4.99 -4.82 -7.24
N GLN A 136 3.97 -4.38 -7.97
CA GLN A 136 3.80 -4.74 -9.38
C GLN A 136 4.92 -4.18 -10.24
N THR A 137 5.27 -2.90 -10.08
CA THR A 137 6.35 -2.25 -10.84
C THR A 137 7.69 -2.94 -10.62
N VAL A 138 8.05 -3.24 -9.36
CA VAL A 138 9.30 -3.94 -9.07
C VAL A 138 9.28 -5.35 -9.65
N LYS A 139 8.16 -6.08 -9.56
CA LYS A 139 8.03 -7.40 -10.20
C LYS A 139 8.25 -7.32 -11.72
N THR A 140 7.67 -6.33 -12.39
CA THR A 140 7.85 -6.16 -13.85
C THR A 140 9.27 -5.77 -14.21
N LEU A 141 9.94 -4.96 -13.38
CA LEU A 141 11.30 -4.51 -13.61
C LEU A 141 12.32 -5.62 -13.36
N VAL A 142 12.15 -6.42 -12.30
CA VAL A 142 12.95 -7.63 -12.09
C VAL A 142 12.70 -8.64 -13.22
N ALA A 143 11.46 -8.86 -13.64
CA ALA A 143 11.16 -9.75 -14.75
C ALA A 143 11.79 -9.28 -16.09
N SER A 144 11.82 -7.98 -16.37
CA SER A 144 12.46 -7.45 -17.57
C SER A 144 13.99 -7.57 -17.51
N GLN A 145 14.59 -7.34 -16.35
CA GLN A 145 16.04 -7.52 -16.14
C GLN A 145 16.46 -8.99 -16.22
N LEU A 146 15.68 -9.91 -15.65
CA LEU A 146 15.91 -11.35 -15.80
C LEU A 146 15.79 -11.81 -17.25
N LYS A 147 14.80 -11.30 -18.00
CA LYS A 147 14.66 -11.59 -19.42
C LYS A 147 15.85 -11.07 -20.24
N ARG A 148 16.35 -9.86 -19.93
CA ARG A 148 17.56 -9.30 -20.53
C ARG A 148 18.80 -10.13 -20.24
N LYS A 149 18.99 -10.53 -18.98
CA LYS A 149 20.08 -11.42 -18.57
C LYS A 149 20.02 -12.75 -19.34
N ALA A 150 18.85 -13.41 -19.37
CA ALA A 150 18.69 -14.66 -20.10
C ALA A 150 18.97 -14.53 -21.61
N SER A 151 18.57 -13.41 -22.23
CA SER A 151 18.90 -13.15 -23.64
C SER A 151 20.40 -12.90 -23.87
N MET A 152 21.08 -12.27 -22.91
CA MET A 152 22.54 -12.10 -22.97
C MET A 152 23.24 -13.43 -22.80
N ASP A 153 22.89 -14.24 -21.80
CA ASP A 153 23.49 -15.56 -21.58
C ASP A 153 23.26 -16.48 -22.80
N ALA A 154 22.09 -16.41 -23.45
CA ALA A 154 21.82 -17.15 -24.68
C ALA A 154 22.64 -16.64 -25.88
N THR A 155 22.95 -15.35 -25.94
CA THR A 155 23.83 -14.76 -26.97
C THR A 155 25.29 -15.14 -26.71
N ASP A 156 25.70 -15.15 -25.44
CA ASP A 156 27.02 -15.58 -24.97
C ASP A 156 27.29 -17.04 -25.34
N GLN A 157 26.34 -17.94 -25.04
CA GLN A 157 26.42 -19.35 -25.42
C GLN A 157 26.47 -19.59 -26.94
N ARG A 158 25.87 -18.71 -27.74
CA ARG A 158 25.81 -18.87 -29.20
C ARG A 158 27.01 -18.27 -29.93
N HIS A 159 27.63 -17.23 -29.38
CA HIS A 159 28.67 -16.45 -30.06
C HIS A 159 30.04 -16.46 -29.37
N PHE A 160 30.11 -16.84 -28.09
CA PHE A 160 31.32 -16.73 -27.27
C PHE A 160 31.68 -18.02 -26.50
N SER A 161 31.09 -19.17 -26.86
CA SER A 161 31.42 -20.50 -26.29
C SER A 161 32.90 -20.91 -26.44
N GLU A 162 33.69 -20.16 -27.21
CA GLU A 162 35.12 -20.41 -27.47
C GLU A 162 36.07 -19.39 -26.81
N LEU A 163 35.57 -18.37 -26.09
CA LEU A 163 36.46 -17.45 -25.39
C LEU A 163 36.96 -18.05 -24.07
N PRO A 164 38.28 -18.04 -23.79
CA PRO A 164 38.84 -18.54 -22.56
C PRO A 164 38.17 -17.89 -21.35
N ASN A 165 37.75 -18.74 -20.43
CA ASN A 165 36.97 -18.37 -19.26
C ASN A 165 37.90 -17.78 -18.18
N ASP A 166 38.46 -16.59 -18.41
CA ASP A 166 39.40 -15.93 -17.49
C ASP A 166 38.76 -15.50 -16.16
N HIS A 167 37.45 -15.69 -16.01
CA HIS A 167 36.71 -15.45 -14.78
C HIS A 167 37.07 -16.44 -13.65
N LEU A 168 37.74 -17.56 -13.96
CA LEU A 168 38.21 -18.52 -12.95
C LEU A 168 39.53 -18.10 -12.27
N TYR A 169 40.27 -17.11 -12.79
CA TYR A 169 41.54 -16.70 -12.18
C TYR A 169 41.38 -15.70 -11.02
N PHE A 170 40.23 -15.02 -10.90
CA PHE A 170 40.01 -14.04 -9.83
C PHE A 170 39.47 -14.65 -8.52
N GLU A 171 38.92 -15.87 -8.56
CA GLU A 171 38.52 -16.58 -7.34
C GLU A 171 39.70 -17.35 -6.70
N ASP A 172 40.67 -17.82 -7.49
CA ASP A 172 41.83 -18.55 -6.95
C ASP A 172 42.87 -17.65 -6.27
N GLU A 173 43.15 -16.43 -6.77
CA GLU A 173 44.11 -15.52 -6.09
C GLU A 173 43.58 -14.97 -4.76
N LYS A 174 42.25 -14.81 -4.62
CA LYS A 174 41.63 -14.33 -3.40
C LYS A 174 41.58 -15.41 -2.30
N ASN A 175 41.47 -16.68 -2.71
CA ASN A 175 41.49 -17.83 -1.80
C ASN A 175 42.91 -18.29 -1.46
N ALA A 176 43.90 -18.06 -2.33
CA ALA A 176 45.31 -18.37 -2.05
C ALA A 176 45.97 -17.39 -1.05
N SER A 177 45.46 -16.16 -0.94
CA SER A 177 46.00 -15.13 -0.04
C SER A 177 45.39 -15.14 1.38
N THR A 178 44.44 -16.03 1.67
CA THR A 178 43.82 -16.17 3.00
C THR A 178 44.38 -17.33 3.84
N HIS A 179 45.35 -18.09 3.30
CA HIS A 179 45.98 -19.23 3.97
C HIS A 179 47.52 -19.26 3.86
N ALA A 180 48.17 -18.09 3.94
CA ALA A 180 49.62 -17.97 4.14
C ALA A 180 49.94 -17.10 5.35
#